data_AF-A0A1I5LZV4-F1
#
_entry.id   AF-A0A1I5LZV4-F1
#
_cell.length_a   1.000
_cell.length_b   1.000
_cell.length_c   1.000
_cell.angle_alpha   90.00
_cell.angle_beta   90.00
_cell.angle_gamma   90.00
#
_symmetry.space_group_name_H-M   'P 1'
#
loop_
_entity.id
_entity.type
_entity.pdbx_description
1 polymer ?
#
loop_
_entity_poly.entity_id
_entity_poly.type
_entity_poly.pdbx_seq_one_letter_code
_entity_poly.pdbx_strand_id
1 'polypeptide(L)'
;MLAGIDTHKDTLAVAVIDDRGRPVAVTELANTETGFDALEELLRRHQVARVGIEGSGNYGRGAAVRLVLTGGLEVVEVPSSLTSRERTARPARGKTDPGDAVAIARITAREPGLPPVRLPIGQAADLRALCDYRTQLVAERTALASRTHAELHGLHPG
;
A
#
# COMPACT_ATOMS: atom_id res chain seq x y z
N MET A 1 -2.58 17.42 12.34
CA MET A 1 -3.38 16.30 11.75
C MET A 1 -2.47 15.42 10.90
N LEU A 2 -2.62 14.10 11.05
CA LEU A 2 -1.89 13.09 10.27
C LEU A 2 -2.88 12.09 9.65
N ALA A 3 -2.49 11.42 8.58
CA ALA A 3 -3.32 10.38 7.97
C ALA A 3 -2.58 9.05 7.77
N GLY A 4 -3.35 7.98 7.72
CA GLY A 4 -2.92 6.64 7.37
C GLY A 4 -3.79 6.06 6.28
N ILE A 5 -3.17 5.38 5.32
CA ILE A 5 -3.84 4.76 4.17
C ILE A 5 -3.42 3.30 4.10
N ASP A 6 -4.38 2.40 4.23
CA ASP A 6 -4.21 1.00 3.86
C ASP A 6 -4.75 0.80 2.44
N THR A 7 -4.02 0.02 1.64
CA THR A 7 -4.24 -0.05 0.19
C THR A 7 -4.64 -1.45 -0.25
N HIS A 8 -5.77 -1.50 -0.95
CA HIS A 8 -6.29 -2.70 -1.58
C HIS A 8 -6.51 -2.47 -3.07
N LYS A 9 -6.79 -3.55 -3.79
CA LYS A 9 -6.90 -3.55 -5.24
C LYS A 9 -7.87 -2.48 -5.73
N ASP A 10 -9.05 -2.42 -5.14
CA ASP A 10 -10.15 -1.57 -5.60
C ASP A 10 -10.48 -0.43 -4.63
N THR A 11 -9.91 -0.45 -3.42
CA THR A 11 -10.24 0.48 -2.32
C THR A 11 -9.02 1.00 -1.58
N LEU A 12 -9.18 2.17 -0.96
CA LEU A 12 -8.24 2.84 -0.08
C LEU A 12 -8.94 3.10 1.25
N ALA A 13 -8.55 2.39 2.31
CA ALA A 13 -9.02 2.70 3.65
C ALA A 13 -8.18 3.86 4.20
N VAL A 14 -8.85 4.96 4.58
CA VAL A 14 -8.19 6.21 4.97
C VAL A 14 -8.65 6.61 6.36
N ALA A 15 -7.70 6.90 7.23
CA ALA A 15 -7.97 7.47 8.55
C ALA A 15 -7.17 8.75 8.73
N VAL A 16 -7.82 9.78 9.27
CA VAL A 16 -7.19 11.01 9.73
C VAL A 16 -7.25 11.04 11.25
N ILE A 17 -6.14 11.38 11.88
CA ILE A 17 -6.01 11.50 13.34
C ILE A 17 -5.58 12.91 13.75
N ASP A 18 -6.02 13.30 14.94
CA ASP A 18 -5.50 14.46 15.66
C ASP A 18 -4.11 14.20 16.27
N ASP A 19 -3.54 15.25 16.85
CA ASP A 19 -2.20 15.19 17.46
C ASP A 19 -2.16 14.31 18.72
N ARG A 20 -3.32 13.87 19.22
CA ARG A 20 -3.47 12.90 20.32
C ARG A 20 -3.72 11.48 19.81
N GLY A 21 -3.68 11.25 18.51
CA GLY A 21 -3.89 9.93 17.88
C GLY A 21 -5.35 9.47 17.87
N ARG A 22 -6.30 10.39 18.05
CA ARG A 22 -7.74 10.10 17.99
C ARG A 22 -8.23 10.24 16.54
N PRO A 23 -8.98 9.26 16.02
CA PRO A 23 -9.55 9.38 14.68
C PRO A 23 -10.56 10.52 14.61
N VAL A 24 -10.38 11.42 13.65
CA VAL A 24 -11.31 12.52 13.33
C VAL A 24 -12.10 12.25 12.06
N ALA A 25 -11.57 11.42 11.17
CA ALA A 25 -12.26 10.90 10.00
C ALA A 25 -11.75 9.49 9.69
N VAL A 26 -12.65 8.58 9.32
CA VAL A 26 -12.33 7.25 8.83
C VAL A 26 -13.28 6.96 7.67
N THR A 27 -12.74 6.64 6.51
CA THR A 27 -13.52 6.43 5.29
C THR A 27 -12.83 5.43 4.38
N GLU A 28 -13.57 4.93 3.41
CA GLU A 28 -13.06 4.10 2.33
C GLU A 28 -13.32 4.81 1.01
N LEU A 29 -12.29 4.94 0.19
CA LEU A 29 -12.34 5.57 -1.13
C LEU A 29 -12.02 4.54 -2.20
N ALA A 30 -12.49 4.78 -3.42
CA ALA A 30 -12.11 3.94 -4.55
C ALA A 30 -10.62 4.12 -4.89
N ASN A 31 -9.94 3.04 -5.28
CA ASN A 31 -8.58 3.12 -5.82
C ASN A 31 -8.60 3.49 -7.31
N THR A 32 -9.15 4.67 -7.60
CA THR A 32 -9.37 5.21 -8.95
C THR A 32 -9.00 6.69 -8.98
N GLU A 33 -8.90 7.29 -10.18
CA GLU A 33 -8.64 8.73 -10.30
C GLU A 33 -9.63 9.60 -9.53
N THR A 34 -10.93 9.30 -9.63
CA THR A 34 -11.98 10.00 -8.88
C THR A 34 -11.86 9.82 -7.37
N GLY A 35 -11.42 8.64 -6.92
CA GLY A 35 -11.12 8.39 -5.52
C GLY A 35 -9.88 9.13 -5.04
N PHE A 36 -8.88 9.35 -5.91
CA PHE A 36 -7.71 10.16 -5.60
C PHE A 36 -8.07 11.64 -5.44
N ASP A 37 -8.96 12.18 -6.27
CA ASP A 37 -9.44 13.55 -6.11
C ASP A 37 -10.21 13.73 -4.78
N ALA A 38 -11.03 12.74 -4.42
CA ALA A 38 -11.73 12.71 -3.13
C ALA A 38 -10.75 12.59 -1.93
N LEU A 39 -9.68 11.81 -2.10
CA LEU A 39 -8.62 11.67 -1.11
C LEU A 39 -7.90 13.01 -0.86
N GLU A 40 -7.48 13.70 -1.92
CA GLU A 40 -6.83 15.01 -1.79
C GLU A 40 -7.73 16.04 -1.10
N GLU A 41 -9.00 16.08 -1.46
CA GLU A 41 -9.98 16.96 -0.84
C GLU A 41 -10.18 16.64 0.65
N LEU A 42 -10.24 15.35 1.02
CA LEU A 42 -10.30 14.93 2.42
C LEU A 42 -9.06 15.40 3.19
N LEU A 43 -7.86 15.16 2.66
CA LEU A 43 -6.60 15.53 3.30
C LEU A 43 -6.47 17.04 3.46
N ARG A 44 -6.88 17.81 2.44
CA ARG A 44 -6.90 19.28 2.45
C ARG A 44 -7.88 19.82 3.48
N ARG A 45 -9.12 19.29 3.50
CA ARG A 45 -10.16 19.68 4.46
C ARG A 45 -9.70 19.52 5.91
N HIS A 46 -8.97 18.46 6.19
CA HIS A 46 -8.44 18.19 7.52
C HIS A 46 -7.03 18.75 7.74
N GLN A 47 -6.47 19.53 6.82
CA GLN A 47 -5.14 20.15 6.95
C GLN A 47 -4.07 19.12 7.36
N VAL A 48 -4.10 17.95 6.72
CA VAL A 48 -3.14 16.88 7.00
C VAL A 48 -1.75 17.36 6.58
N ALA A 49 -0.75 17.15 7.43
CA ALA A 49 0.64 17.53 7.14
C ALA A 49 1.48 16.33 6.65
N ARG A 50 1.13 15.12 7.11
CA ARG A 50 1.89 13.90 6.87
C ARG A 50 0.96 12.71 6.69
N VAL A 51 1.26 11.88 5.69
CA VAL A 51 0.46 10.72 5.29
C VAL A 51 1.36 9.50 5.28
N GLY A 52 0.99 8.46 6.03
CA GLY A 52 1.59 7.14 5.90
C GLY A 52 0.75 6.25 5.00
N ILE A 53 1.41 5.50 4.13
CA ILE A 53 0.78 4.57 3.20
C ILE A 53 1.41 3.20 3.41
N GLU A 54 0.59 2.17 3.62
CA GLU A 54 1.05 0.79 3.50
C GLU A 54 0.86 0.33 2.05
N GLY A 55 1.94 -0.15 1.41
CA GLY A 55 1.85 -0.70 0.07
C GLY A 55 1.93 0.32 -1.06
N SER A 56 2.65 1.45 -0.88
CA SER A 56 2.85 2.44 -1.96
C SER A 56 3.56 1.87 -3.19
N GLY A 57 4.23 0.72 -3.06
CA GLY A 57 4.85 0.01 -4.17
C GLY A 57 3.90 -0.88 -4.99
N ASN A 58 2.70 -1.18 -4.48
CA ASN A 58 1.78 -2.17 -5.06
C ASN A 58 0.43 -1.52 -5.43
N TYR A 59 -0.70 -1.94 -4.84
CA TYR A 59 -2.01 -1.34 -5.11
C TYR A 59 -2.08 0.14 -4.73
N GLY A 60 -1.34 0.57 -3.72
CA GLY A 60 -1.23 1.97 -3.29
C GLY A 60 -0.45 2.89 -4.23
N ARG A 61 0.16 2.37 -5.30
CA ARG A 61 1.09 3.13 -6.15
C ARG A 61 0.45 4.36 -6.78
N GLY A 62 -0.77 4.24 -7.31
CA GLY A 62 -1.48 5.36 -7.94
C GLY A 62 -1.70 6.51 -6.95
N ALA A 63 -2.27 6.20 -5.79
CA ALA A 63 -2.52 7.16 -4.73
C ALA A 63 -1.22 7.80 -4.21
N ALA A 64 -0.17 7.00 -4.01
CA ALA A 64 1.10 7.48 -3.49
C ALA A 64 1.81 8.43 -4.48
N VAL A 65 1.82 8.09 -5.78
CA VAL A 65 2.33 8.97 -6.84
C VAL A 65 1.55 10.28 -6.89
N ARG A 66 0.22 10.20 -6.86
CA ARG A 66 -0.65 11.40 -6.87
C ARG A 66 -0.30 12.34 -5.72
N LEU A 67 -0.28 11.83 -4.49
CA LEU A 67 -0.02 12.66 -3.30
C LEU A 67 1.38 13.30 -3.31
N VAL A 68 2.40 12.56 -3.77
CA VAL A 68 3.77 13.11 -3.90
C VAL A 68 3.83 14.21 -4.96
N LEU A 69 3.16 14.05 -6.10
CA LEU A 69 3.17 15.03 -7.19
C LEU A 69 2.36 16.29 -6.88
N THR A 70 1.23 16.15 -6.17
CA THR A 70 0.42 17.29 -5.73
C THR A 70 1.19 18.18 -4.75
N GLY A 71 2.10 17.59 -3.97
CA GLY A 71 3.00 18.32 -3.08
C GLY A 71 2.30 18.89 -1.85
N GLY A 72 3.08 19.52 -0.96
CA GLY A 72 2.57 20.11 0.28
C GLY A 72 2.30 19.10 1.42
N LEU A 73 2.53 17.81 1.19
CA LEU A 73 2.37 16.73 2.15
C LEU A 73 3.67 15.92 2.27
N GLU A 74 4.04 15.52 3.48
CA GLU A 74 5.06 14.50 3.67
C GLU A 74 4.42 13.10 3.50
N VAL A 75 4.79 12.38 2.44
CA VAL A 75 4.25 11.05 2.15
C VAL A 75 5.30 9.99 2.46
N VAL A 76 5.00 9.10 3.40
CA VAL A 76 5.93 8.07 3.89
C VAL A 76 5.37 6.66 3.72
N GLU A 77 6.26 5.70 3.48
CA GLU A 77 5.90 4.29 3.42
C GLU A 77 5.89 3.72 4.85
N VAL A 78 4.79 3.06 5.21
CA VAL A 78 4.66 2.31 6.46
C VAL A 78 4.83 0.82 6.16
N PRO A 79 5.94 0.19 6.62
CA PRO A 79 6.14 -1.24 6.44
C PRO A 79 5.03 -2.07 7.08
N SER A 80 4.55 -3.09 6.36
CA SER A 80 3.55 -4.06 6.84
C SER A 80 3.95 -4.80 8.14
N SER A 81 5.25 -4.89 8.41
CA SER A 81 5.78 -5.45 9.65
C SER A 81 5.49 -4.57 10.88
N LEU A 82 5.43 -3.25 10.73
CA LEU A 82 5.07 -2.33 11.83
C LEU A 82 3.57 -2.34 12.09
N THR A 83 2.76 -2.41 11.03
CA THR A 83 1.29 -2.48 11.16
C THR A 83 0.85 -3.79 11.80
N SER A 84 1.54 -4.90 11.51
CA SER A 84 1.32 -6.19 12.16
C SER A 84 1.58 -6.16 13.69
N ARG A 85 2.60 -5.42 14.14
CA ARG A 85 2.95 -5.30 15.57
C ARG A 85 1.96 -4.41 16.33
N GLU A 86 1.52 -3.31 15.74
CA GLU A 86 0.46 -2.46 16.33
C GLU A 86 -0.88 -3.21 16.40
N ARG A 87 -1.26 -3.96 15.35
CA ARG A 87 -2.43 -4.87 15.36
C ARG A 87 -2.37 -5.88 16.51
N THR A 88 -1.20 -6.45 16.78
CA THR A 88 -1.02 -7.43 17.87
C THR A 88 -1.11 -6.76 19.25
N ALA A 89 -0.57 -5.55 19.41
CA ALA A 89 -0.60 -4.80 20.67
C ALA A 89 -1.99 -4.21 20.98
N ARG A 90 -2.79 -3.94 19.95
CA ARG A 90 -4.17 -3.45 20.06
C ARG A 90 -5.08 -4.25 19.12
N PRO A 91 -5.50 -5.46 19.52
CA PRO A 91 -6.40 -6.26 18.70
C PRO A 91 -7.68 -5.46 18.45
N ALA A 92 -7.89 -5.04 17.20
CA ALA A 92 -9.16 -4.48 16.79
C ALA A 92 -10.24 -5.55 17.01
N ARG A 93 -11.28 -5.19 17.75
CA ARG A 93 -12.38 -6.09 18.09
C ARG A 93 -13.31 -6.18 16.88
N GLY A 94 -12.92 -6.98 15.89
CA GLY A 94 -13.69 -7.19 14.67
C GLY A 94 -12.81 -7.20 13.42
N LYS A 95 -13.15 -8.10 12.50
CA LYS A 95 -12.58 -8.23 11.16
C LYS A 95 -13.03 -7.01 10.36
N THR A 96 -12.26 -5.92 10.33
CA THR A 96 -12.69 -4.72 9.59
C THR A 96 -11.49 -3.83 9.21
N ASP A 97 -11.32 -3.67 7.91
CA ASP A 97 -10.32 -2.86 7.19
C ASP A 97 -10.16 -1.38 7.64
N PRO A 98 -11.13 -0.70 8.29
CA PRO A 98 -10.93 0.65 8.82
C PRO A 98 -9.96 0.76 10.00
N GLY A 99 -9.73 -0.34 10.73
CA GLY A 99 -8.82 -0.35 11.88
C GLY A 99 -7.35 -0.19 11.49
N ASP A 100 -6.99 -0.72 10.32
CA ASP A 100 -5.60 -0.75 9.85
C ASP A 100 -5.15 0.64 9.40
N ALA A 101 -6.02 1.41 8.74
CA ALA A 101 -5.75 2.81 8.40
C ALA A 101 -5.48 3.68 9.64
N VAL A 102 -6.22 3.48 10.74
CA VAL A 102 -5.99 4.20 12.01
C VAL A 102 -4.65 3.78 12.65
N ALA A 103 -4.31 2.50 12.59
CA ALA A 103 -3.02 2.01 13.07
C ALA A 103 -1.86 2.61 12.27
N ILE A 104 -1.97 2.64 10.94
CA ILE A 104 -1.01 3.29 10.03
C ILE A 104 -0.87 4.77 10.38
N ALA A 105 -1.98 5.49 10.59
CA ALA A 105 -1.93 6.90 10.96
C ALA A 105 -1.17 7.13 12.28
N ARG A 106 -1.38 6.26 13.28
CA ARG A 106 -0.68 6.34 14.56
C ARG A 106 0.80 6.00 14.46
N ILE A 107 1.17 5.00 13.66
CA ILE A 107 2.58 4.69 13.37
C ILE A 107 3.24 5.90 12.69
N THR A 108 2.54 6.50 11.73
CA THR A 108 2.98 7.72 11.04
C THR A 108 3.20 8.88 12.00
N ALA A 109 2.39 9.02 13.05
CA ALA A 109 2.59 10.04 14.07
C ALA A 109 3.78 9.73 15.01
N ARG A 110 3.99 8.45 15.32
CA ARG A 110 4.98 8.02 16.31
C ARG A 110 6.40 7.89 15.73
N GLU A 111 6.52 7.49 14.47
CA GLU A 111 7.78 7.14 13.84
C GLU A 111 8.23 8.24 12.85
N PRO A 112 9.02 9.23 13.29
CA PRO A 112 9.50 10.30 12.41
C PRO A 112 10.45 9.77 11.32
N GLY A 113 11.17 8.67 11.59
CA GLY A 113 12.18 8.09 10.69
C GLY A 113 11.63 7.16 9.59
N LEU A 114 10.31 7.17 9.33
CA LEU A 114 9.74 6.38 8.24
C LEU A 114 10.31 6.84 6.88
N PRO A 115 10.63 5.90 5.97
CA PRO A 115 11.18 6.26 4.69
C PRO A 115 10.14 7.00 3.84
N PRO A 116 10.54 8.03 3.06
CA PRO A 116 9.64 8.66 2.12
C PRO A 116 9.19 7.66 1.06
N VAL A 117 7.97 7.84 0.56
CA VAL A 117 7.51 7.10 -0.62
C VAL A 117 8.47 7.37 -1.78
N ARG A 118 8.95 6.29 -2.40
CA ARG A 118 9.80 6.38 -3.58
C ARG A 118 8.93 6.24 -4.82
N LEU A 119 8.88 7.29 -5.62
CA LEU A 119 8.27 7.23 -6.94
C LEU A 119 8.99 6.16 -7.78
N PRO A 120 8.26 5.33 -8.55
CA PRO A 120 8.85 4.32 -9.42
C PRO A 120 9.39 4.99 -10.69
N ILE A 121 10.39 5.86 -10.53
CA ILE A 121 11.04 6.59 -11.61
C ILE A 121 12.54 6.30 -11.64
N GLY A 122 13.11 6.39 -12.84
CA GLY A 122 14.54 6.21 -13.07
C GLY A 122 15.03 4.76 -12.93
N GLN A 123 16.35 4.61 -12.92
CA GLN A 123 17.03 3.33 -13.08
C GLN A 123 16.62 2.25 -12.07
N ALA A 124 16.30 2.64 -10.82
CA ALA A 124 15.87 1.69 -9.80
C ALA A 124 14.49 1.08 -10.10
N ALA A 125 13.58 1.87 -10.69
CA ALA A 125 12.28 1.39 -11.12
C ALA A 125 12.40 0.50 -12.36
N ASP A 126 13.25 0.89 -13.32
CA ASP A 126 13.53 0.10 -14.52
C ASP A 126 14.12 -1.27 -14.15
N LEU A 127 15.10 -1.31 -13.24
CA LEU A 127 15.70 -2.55 -12.77
C LEU A 127 14.70 -3.45 -12.05
N ARG A 128 13.78 -2.86 -11.25
CA ARG A 128 12.69 -3.61 -10.63
C ARG A 128 11.76 -4.21 -11.68
N ALA A 129 11.35 -3.44 -12.68
CA ALA A 129 10.51 -3.94 -13.78
C ALA A 129 11.15 -5.12 -14.52
N LEU A 130 12.46 -5.05 -14.80
CA LEU A 130 13.21 -6.15 -15.41
C LEU A 130 13.30 -7.38 -14.48
N CYS A 131 13.53 -7.19 -13.19
CA CYS A 131 13.54 -8.28 -12.20
C CYS A 131 12.18 -8.97 -12.09
N ASP A 132 11.09 -8.20 -12.08
CA ASP A 132 9.73 -8.70 -12.02
C ASP A 132 9.39 -9.49 -13.30
N TYR A 133 9.74 -8.96 -14.47
CA TYR A 133 9.57 -9.64 -15.76
C TYR A 133 10.35 -10.96 -15.83
N ARG A 134 11.61 -10.97 -15.38
CA ARG A 134 12.41 -12.20 -15.28
C ARG A 134 11.73 -13.23 -14.39
N THR A 135 11.19 -12.80 -13.25
CA THR A 135 10.52 -13.69 -12.29
C THR A 135 9.27 -14.31 -12.92
N GLN A 136 8.49 -13.53 -13.67
CA GLN A 136 7.35 -14.02 -14.43
C GLN A 136 7.76 -15.07 -15.48
N LEU A 137 8.79 -14.78 -16.29
CA LEU A 137 9.29 -15.74 -17.30
C LEU A 137 9.78 -17.05 -16.68
N VAL A 138 10.44 -17.00 -15.52
CA VAL A 138 10.88 -18.20 -14.78
C VAL A 138 9.68 -19.02 -14.31
N ALA A 139 8.64 -18.36 -13.80
CA ALA A 139 7.41 -19.03 -13.38
C ALA A 139 6.68 -19.67 -14.58
N GLU A 140 6.55 -18.95 -15.69
CA GLU A 140 5.94 -19.45 -16.92
C GLU A 140 6.69 -20.64 -17.52
N ARG A 141 8.03 -20.56 -17.58
CA ARG A 141 8.89 -21.68 -18.02
C ARG A 141 8.68 -22.91 -17.15
N THR A 142 8.65 -22.72 -15.83
CA THR A 142 8.47 -23.82 -14.88
C THR A 142 7.09 -24.46 -15.04
N ALA A 143 6.04 -23.64 -15.13
CA ALA A 143 4.68 -24.11 -15.36
C ALA A 143 4.54 -24.87 -16.68
N LEU A 144 5.17 -24.39 -17.76
CA LEU A 144 5.18 -25.08 -19.04
C LEU A 144 5.88 -26.44 -18.95
N ALA A 145 7.07 -26.49 -18.35
CA ALA A 145 7.82 -27.74 -18.17
C ALA A 145 7.03 -28.77 -17.35
N SER A 146 6.41 -28.33 -16.25
CA SER A 146 5.56 -29.20 -15.43
C SER A 146 4.35 -29.74 -16.21
N ARG A 147 3.67 -28.90 -17.00
CA ARG A 147 2.56 -29.34 -17.86
C ARG A 147 3.01 -30.35 -18.91
N THR A 148 4.11 -30.06 -19.62
CA THR A 148 4.66 -30.98 -20.63
C THR A 148 5.07 -32.31 -20.02
N HIS A 149 5.71 -32.30 -18.84
CA HIS A 149 6.09 -33.52 -18.14
C HIS A 149 4.86 -34.36 -17.75
N ALA A 150 3.80 -33.73 -17.23
CA ALA A 150 2.56 -34.43 -16.87
C ALA A 150 1.88 -35.07 -18.09
N GLU A 151 1.78 -34.35 -19.21
CA GLU A 151 1.24 -34.87 -20.48
C GLU A 151 2.06 -36.05 -21.02
N LEU A 152 3.39 -35.90 -21.08
CA LEU A 152 4.28 -36.96 -21.57
C LEU A 152 4.23 -38.19 -20.67
N HIS A 153 4.19 -38.02 -19.35
CA HIS A 153 4.03 -39.13 -18.41
C HIS A 153 2.67 -39.84 -18.59
N GLY A 154 1.61 -39.11 -18.95
CA GLY A 154 0.30 -39.68 -19.26
C GLY A 154 0.30 -40.49 -20.56
N LEU A 155 1.03 -40.03 -21.58
CA LEU A 155 1.09 -40.67 -22.91
C LEU A 155 2.11 -41.82 -22.98
N HIS A 156 3.24 -41.68 -22.30
CA HIS A 156 4.33 -42.65 -22.23
C HIS A 156 4.80 -42.81 -20.78
N PRO A 157 4.10 -43.62 -19.97
CA PRO A 157 4.54 -43.94 -18.62
C PRO A 157 5.81 -44.82 -18.69
N GLY A 158 6.94 -44.29 -18.24
CA GLY A 158 8.25 -44.98 -18.23
C GLY A 158 9.42 -44.03 -18.06
#